data_AF-R4X7C8-F1
#
_entry.id   AF-R4X7C8-F1
#
_cell.length_a   1.000
_cell.length_b   1.000
_cell.length_c   1.000
_cell.angle_alpha   90.00
_cell.angle_beta   90.00
_cell.angle_gamma   90.00
#
_symmetry.space_group_name_H-M   'P 1'
#
loop_
_entity.id
_entity.type
_entity.pdbx_description
1 polymer ?
#
loop_
_entity_poly.entity_id
_entity_poly.type
_entity_poly.pdbx_seq_one_letter_code
_entity_poly.pdbx_strand_id
1 'polypeptide(L)'
;MDVYLFDSVDGGREIQVGGDEYDGEGLDNQMEIRSGRVVVVVGGEFPDTARGASHPRHVSGAGRAVGAGIDGWSVAQPDLWITRHSRYDKESGRARAEDALKAAGGVVLNLSGLWGGTRQPRHFTKALFPSKQDVAAKRSLHMVHGRDVARAILAVVSDWPGPSRWMLTDGFVYDWWSLLAGWGTESSSDKDDKDDKDDDSEGDVKGEAVKWVWECMNEQGVRALPRSMESLGRCYDSREFWETFKLTPVRARI
;
A
#
# COMPACT_ATOMS: atom_id res chain seq x y z
N MET A 1 -2.14 25.32 8.65
CA MET A 1 -2.89 24.08 8.33
C MET A 1 -1.81 23.18 7.83
N ASP A 2 -1.57 22.14 8.62
CA ASP A 2 -0.29 21.46 8.58
C ASP A 2 -0.55 20.05 8.06
N VAL A 3 0.23 19.65 7.07
CA VAL A 3 0.12 18.35 6.43
C VAL A 3 1.36 17.56 6.81
N TYR A 4 1.15 16.43 7.47
CA TYR A 4 2.23 15.54 7.87
C TYR A 4 2.09 14.21 7.13
N LEU A 5 3.22 13.69 6.65
CA LEU A 5 3.33 12.36 6.06
C LEU A 5 4.01 11.45 7.08
N PHE A 6 3.38 10.33 7.44
CA PHE A 6 3.95 9.34 8.35
C PHE A 6 4.16 8.01 7.62
N ASP A 7 5.37 7.47 7.78
CA ASP A 7 5.73 6.11 7.39
C ASP A 7 5.93 5.24 8.64
N SER A 8 5.43 4.00 8.65
CA SER A 8 5.45 3.14 9.84
C SER A 8 6.81 2.52 10.15
N VAL A 9 7.76 2.61 9.22
CA VAL A 9 9.04 1.87 9.30
C VAL A 9 10.02 2.46 10.33
N ASP A 10 9.96 3.77 10.62
CA ASP A 10 11.03 4.47 11.34
C ASP A 10 10.59 5.22 12.62
N GLY A 11 9.55 4.73 13.31
CA GLY A 11 9.26 5.23 14.66
C GLY A 11 9.02 6.75 14.74
N GLY A 12 8.31 7.32 13.77
CA GLY A 12 7.82 8.70 13.86
C GLY A 12 8.79 9.78 13.40
N ARG A 13 9.40 9.64 12.21
CA ARG A 13 9.97 10.82 11.55
C ARG A 13 8.87 11.67 10.91
N GLU A 14 8.73 12.87 11.43
CA GLU A 14 7.91 13.95 10.88
C GLU A 14 8.50 14.42 9.55
N ILE A 15 7.73 14.29 8.46
CA ILE A 15 8.01 15.03 7.22
C ILE A 15 7.01 16.19 7.18
N GLN A 16 7.41 17.32 7.75
CA GLN A 16 6.66 18.58 7.64
C GLN A 16 6.82 19.11 6.21
N VAL A 17 5.73 19.16 5.46
CA VAL A 17 5.74 19.80 4.13
C VAL A 17 5.40 21.28 4.32
N GLY A 18 6.41 22.07 4.72
CA GLY A 18 6.37 23.54 4.73
C GLY A 18 6.88 24.20 6.01
N GLY A 19 7.97 24.97 5.88
CA GLY A 19 8.44 25.99 6.84
C GLY A 19 9.43 25.50 7.91
N ASP A 20 10.72 25.78 7.63
CA ASP A 20 11.92 25.70 8.49
C ASP A 20 12.47 24.31 8.86
N GLU A 21 13.77 24.10 8.57
CA GLU A 21 14.55 22.90 8.92
C GLU A 21 14.66 22.75 10.44
N TYR A 22 14.43 21.53 10.95
CA TYR A 22 14.62 21.18 12.37
C TYR A 22 15.88 20.32 12.56
N ASP A 23 16.74 20.75 13.47
CA ASP A 23 18.06 20.23 13.79
C ASP A 23 18.03 19.22 14.95
N GLY A 24 17.50 18.04 14.66
CA GLY A 24 18.18 16.77 14.98
C GLY A 24 18.51 16.35 16.43
N GLU A 25 17.99 16.96 17.49
CA GLU A 25 18.26 16.51 18.87
C GLU A 25 16.98 16.20 19.67
N GLY A 26 16.76 14.91 19.94
CA GLY A 26 16.02 14.34 21.08
C GLY A 26 14.62 14.90 21.41
N LEU A 27 13.57 14.23 20.94
CA LEU A 27 12.22 14.39 21.47
C LEU A 27 11.61 13.05 21.86
N ASP A 28 11.32 12.90 23.16
CA ASP A 28 10.28 12.01 23.65
C ASP A 28 9.02 12.21 22.78
N ASN A 29 8.42 11.12 22.30
CA ASN A 29 7.32 11.06 21.34
C ASN A 29 6.01 11.78 21.79
N GLN A 30 6.04 13.10 21.91
CA GLN A 30 4.86 13.94 22.11
C GLN A 30 4.74 14.88 20.91
N MET A 31 3.90 14.48 19.96
CA MET A 31 3.44 15.33 18.88
C MET A 31 2.63 16.49 19.49
N GLU A 32 3.23 17.68 19.57
CA GLU A 32 2.57 18.89 20.04
C GLU A 32 1.68 19.44 18.91
N ILE A 33 0.45 18.93 18.82
CA ILE A 33 -0.55 19.42 17.86
C ILE A 33 -0.98 20.82 18.28
N ARG A 34 -0.35 21.85 17.70
CA ARG A 34 -0.77 23.24 17.89
C ARG A 34 -2.15 23.42 17.25
N SER A 35 -3.03 24.19 17.90
CA SER A 35 -4.44 24.31 17.52
C SER A 35 -4.60 24.74 16.05
N GLY A 36 -4.90 23.78 15.16
CA GLY A 36 -5.00 23.97 13.73
C GLY A 36 -5.62 22.74 13.06
N ARG A 37 -6.12 22.90 11.83
CA ARG A 37 -6.55 21.76 11.01
C ARG A 37 -5.31 20.98 10.58
N VAL A 38 -5.26 19.70 10.92
CA VAL A 38 -4.13 18.81 10.60
C VAL A 38 -4.59 17.65 9.73
N VAL A 39 -3.92 17.46 8.59
CA VAL A 39 -4.11 16.26 7.74
C VAL A 39 -2.89 15.38 7.89
N VAL A 40 -3.10 14.14 8.31
CA VAL A 40 -2.06 13.12 8.34
C VAL A 40 -2.34 12.07 7.30
N VAL A 41 -1.34 11.81 6.46
CA VAL A 41 -1.36 10.74 5.47
C VAL A 41 -0.51 9.59 5.99
N VAL A 42 -1.11 8.42 6.12
CA VAL A 42 -0.43 7.22 6.61
C VAL A 42 -0.32 6.20 5.49
N GLY A 43 0.90 5.97 5.02
CA GLY A 43 1.21 5.00 3.97
C GLY A 43 1.11 3.54 4.44
N GLY A 44 1.11 2.61 3.49
CA GLY A 44 1.38 1.19 3.74
C GLY A 44 2.81 0.84 3.32
N GLU A 45 3.46 -0.04 4.08
CA GLU A 45 4.83 -0.48 3.85
C GLU A 45 4.98 -1.14 2.48
N PHE A 46 6.02 -0.81 1.72
CA PHE A 46 6.63 -1.72 0.74
C PHE A 46 8.12 -1.76 1.07
N PRO A 47 8.80 -2.90 0.93
CA PRO A 47 10.22 -2.98 1.25
C PRO A 47 10.99 -1.98 0.38
N ASP A 48 11.64 -1.02 1.04
CA ASP A 48 12.47 -0.03 0.40
C ASP A 48 13.76 -0.71 -0.07
N THR A 49 13.87 -0.99 -1.36
CA THR A 49 15.08 -1.54 -1.96
C THR A 49 16.09 -0.44 -2.20
N ALA A 50 16.59 0.21 -1.14
CA ALA A 50 17.82 1.00 -1.18
C ALA A 50 18.23 1.49 0.22
N ARG A 51 18.89 0.61 1.00
CA ARG A 51 20.09 0.93 1.81
C ARG A 51 20.47 -0.30 2.64
N GLY A 52 21.66 -0.82 2.40
CA GLY A 52 22.21 -1.92 3.17
C GLY A 52 22.40 -1.52 4.63
N ALA A 53 21.86 -2.33 5.54
CA ALA A 53 22.43 -2.59 6.86
C ALA A 53 21.84 -3.90 7.39
N SER A 54 22.70 -4.63 8.08
CA SER A 54 22.64 -6.05 8.41
C SER A 54 21.99 -6.32 9.77
N HIS A 55 21.19 -7.40 9.86
CA HIS A 55 21.29 -8.52 10.82
C HIS A 55 19.93 -9.23 11.03
N PRO A 56 19.93 -10.57 11.24
CA PRO A 56 18.74 -11.40 11.15
C PRO A 56 17.97 -11.45 12.46
N ARG A 57 16.64 -11.38 12.40
CA ARG A 57 15.78 -11.89 13.47
C ARG A 57 15.06 -13.15 12.99
N HIS A 58 15.59 -14.28 13.41
CA HIS A 58 14.91 -15.56 13.41
C HIS A 58 13.60 -15.44 14.19
N VAL A 59 12.48 -15.73 13.53
CA VAL A 59 11.23 -16.13 14.21
C VAL A 59 10.69 -17.35 13.47
N SER A 60 10.56 -18.45 14.20
CA SER A 60 10.06 -19.73 13.74
C SER A 60 8.52 -19.75 13.67
N GLY A 61 7.99 -20.47 12.68
CA GLY A 61 6.65 -21.08 12.74
C GLY A 61 5.47 -20.21 12.28
N ALA A 62 4.73 -20.76 11.30
CA ALA A 62 3.49 -20.28 10.70
C ALA A 62 3.64 -19.08 9.73
N GLY A 63 3.58 -19.40 8.43
CA GLY A 63 3.68 -18.43 7.33
C GLY A 63 2.73 -17.24 7.51
N ARG A 64 3.30 -16.07 7.76
CA ARG A 64 2.59 -14.80 7.76
C ARG A 64 2.78 -14.17 6.38
N ALA A 65 1.71 -14.11 5.59
CA ALA A 65 1.68 -13.33 4.38
C ALA A 65 1.76 -11.83 4.76
N VAL A 66 2.91 -11.20 4.51
CA VAL A 66 3.06 -9.75 4.63
C VAL A 66 2.25 -9.09 3.51
N GLY A 67 1.17 -8.41 3.89
CA GLY A 67 0.26 -7.69 3.03
C GLY A 67 0.32 -6.21 3.31
N ALA A 68 1.27 -5.55 2.65
CA ALA A 68 1.44 -4.10 2.53
C ALA A 68 0.13 -3.34 2.25
N GLY A 69 -0.41 -2.61 3.23
CA GLY A 69 -1.54 -1.69 3.04
C GLY A 69 -2.58 -1.71 4.16
N ILE A 70 -2.80 -0.55 4.76
CA ILE A 70 -3.78 -0.27 5.81
C ILE A 70 -3.78 -1.26 7.00
N ASP A 71 -2.64 -1.35 7.69
CA ASP A 71 -2.39 -2.37 8.72
C ASP A 71 -3.37 -2.38 9.89
N GLY A 72 -4.04 -1.24 10.16
CA GLY A 72 -5.06 -1.15 11.21
C GLY A 72 -6.21 -2.13 11.03
N TRP A 73 -6.56 -2.53 9.80
CA TRP A 73 -7.67 -3.44 9.51
C TRP A 73 -7.26 -4.92 9.40
N SER A 74 -6.10 -5.30 9.91
CA SER A 74 -5.60 -6.69 9.88
C SER A 74 -6.27 -7.63 10.89
N VAL A 75 -7.24 -7.14 11.66
CA VAL A 75 -8.07 -7.96 12.56
C VAL A 75 -9.13 -8.75 11.79
N ALA A 76 -9.60 -9.85 12.37
CA ALA A 76 -10.67 -10.65 11.77
C ALA A 76 -11.94 -9.81 11.54
N GLN A 77 -12.44 -9.84 10.30
CA GLN A 77 -13.64 -9.13 9.89
C GLN A 77 -14.80 -10.09 9.69
N PRO A 78 -16.04 -9.68 10.01
CA PRO A 78 -17.24 -10.46 9.68
C PRO A 78 -17.55 -10.42 8.18
N ASP A 79 -17.18 -9.33 7.51
CA ASP A 79 -17.52 -9.06 6.11
C ASP A 79 -16.28 -9.11 5.21
N LEU A 80 -16.51 -9.50 3.95
CA LEU A 80 -15.48 -9.52 2.90
C LEU A 80 -15.00 -8.10 2.56
N TRP A 81 -15.96 -7.16 2.54
CA TRP A 81 -15.75 -5.76 2.21
C TRP A 81 -15.45 -4.96 3.47
N ILE A 82 -14.24 -4.40 3.50
CA ILE A 82 -13.74 -3.59 4.61
C ILE A 82 -13.90 -2.12 4.23
N THR A 83 -14.54 -1.37 5.13
CA THR A 83 -14.71 0.08 5.02
C THR A 83 -13.94 0.79 6.14
N ARG A 84 -13.91 2.12 6.11
CA ARG A 84 -13.35 2.93 7.21
C ARG A 84 -14.06 2.72 8.56
N HIS A 85 -15.24 2.11 8.59
CA HIS A 85 -16.02 1.81 9.79
C HIS A 85 -15.81 0.39 10.31
N SER A 86 -15.12 -0.46 9.55
CA SER A 86 -14.80 -1.83 9.95
C SER A 86 -13.88 -1.87 11.18
N ARG A 87 -13.86 -3.00 11.87
CA ARG A 87 -13.05 -3.19 13.08
C ARG A 87 -11.58 -3.01 12.76
N TYR A 88 -10.83 -2.42 13.68
CA TYR A 88 -9.39 -2.22 13.55
C TYR A 88 -8.68 -2.56 14.86
N ASP A 89 -7.40 -2.90 14.79
CA ASP A 89 -6.57 -3.19 15.96
C ASP A 89 -6.24 -1.89 16.71
N LYS A 90 -6.98 -1.63 17.79
CA LYS A 90 -6.81 -0.45 18.65
C LYS A 90 -5.52 -0.47 19.48
N GLU A 91 -4.90 -1.65 19.64
CA GLU A 91 -3.66 -1.78 20.39
C GLU A 91 -2.43 -1.44 19.53
N SER A 92 -2.59 -1.43 18.20
CA SER A 92 -1.51 -1.04 17.29
C SER A 92 -1.08 0.42 17.49
N GLY A 93 0.22 0.68 17.44
CA GLY A 93 0.77 2.04 17.56
C GLY A 93 0.19 3.00 16.53
N ARG A 94 -0.05 2.51 15.30
CA ARG A 94 -0.73 3.24 14.23
C ARG A 94 -2.15 3.66 14.64
N ALA A 95 -2.97 2.72 15.12
CA ALA A 95 -4.35 3.04 15.52
C ALA A 95 -4.40 4.05 16.67
N ARG A 96 -3.50 3.93 17.65
CA ARG A 96 -3.39 4.88 18.76
C ARG A 96 -3.03 6.28 18.27
N ALA A 97 -2.09 6.41 17.33
CA ALA A 97 -1.74 7.68 16.72
C ALA A 97 -2.90 8.28 15.92
N GLU A 98 -3.59 7.47 15.12
CA GLU A 98 -4.78 7.91 14.36
C GLU A 98 -5.91 8.40 15.28
N ASP A 99 -6.17 7.69 16.38
CA ASP A 99 -7.21 8.06 17.35
C ASP A 99 -6.82 9.31 18.16
N ALA A 100 -5.55 9.47 18.54
CA ALA A 100 -5.03 10.68 19.19
C ALA A 100 -5.15 11.90 18.27
N LEU A 101 -4.79 11.76 16.99
CA LEU A 101 -4.92 12.84 16.00
C LEU A 101 -6.38 13.26 15.82
N LYS A 102 -7.29 12.30 15.69
CA LYS A 102 -8.73 12.59 15.60
C LYS A 102 -9.25 13.30 16.85
N ALA A 103 -8.81 12.88 18.04
CA ALA A 103 -9.18 13.54 19.29
C ALA A 103 -8.69 14.99 19.36
N ALA A 104 -7.53 15.29 18.78
CA ALA A 104 -7.01 16.64 18.61
C ALA A 104 -7.66 17.43 17.45
N GLY A 105 -8.65 16.84 16.77
CA GLY A 105 -9.42 17.50 15.74
C GLY A 105 -8.94 17.27 14.31
N GLY A 106 -7.99 16.36 14.08
CA GLY A 106 -7.38 16.11 12.76
C GLY A 106 -8.12 15.09 11.88
N VAL A 107 -7.68 15.00 10.62
CA VAL A 107 -8.16 14.03 9.62
C VAL A 107 -7.04 13.08 9.24
N VAL A 108 -7.33 11.78 9.26
CA VAL A 108 -6.42 10.71 8.83
C VAL A 108 -6.79 10.24 7.43
N LEU A 109 -5.84 10.21 6.51
CA LEU A 109 -5.93 9.51 5.23
C LEU A 109 -5.15 8.19 5.30
N ASN A 110 -5.91 7.09 5.32
CA ASN A 110 -5.40 5.73 5.33
C ASN A 110 -5.21 5.23 3.89
N LEU A 111 -3.97 5.30 3.41
CA LEU A 111 -3.64 4.92 2.06
C LEU A 111 -3.52 3.40 1.93
N SER A 112 -4.06 2.86 0.85
CA SER A 112 -3.62 1.58 0.30
C SER A 112 -2.21 1.72 -0.31
N GLY A 113 -1.72 0.69 -1.02
CA GLY A 113 -0.38 0.73 -1.59
C GLY A 113 -0.18 1.94 -2.49
N LEU A 114 0.82 2.76 -2.20
CA LEU A 114 1.10 3.95 -3.00
C LEU A 114 1.88 3.56 -4.27
N TRP A 115 1.49 4.11 -5.42
CA TRP A 115 2.23 3.96 -6.67
C TRP A 115 2.24 5.23 -7.53
N GLY A 116 3.10 5.22 -8.55
CA GLY A 116 3.28 6.32 -9.50
C GLY A 116 4.75 6.75 -9.61
N GLY A 117 5.12 7.38 -10.73
CA GLY A 117 6.50 7.74 -11.00
C GLY A 117 7.42 6.51 -11.02
N THR A 118 8.46 6.52 -10.21
CA THR A 118 9.41 5.40 -10.04
C THR A 118 8.87 4.27 -9.16
N ARG A 119 7.84 4.53 -8.36
CA ARG A 119 7.20 3.54 -7.47
C ARG A 119 6.18 2.71 -8.24
N GLN A 120 6.66 1.72 -8.98
CA GLN A 120 5.83 0.82 -9.78
C GLN A 120 5.70 -0.55 -9.10
N PRO A 121 4.48 -1.10 -8.90
CA PRO A 121 4.27 -2.38 -8.22
C PRO A 121 5.08 -3.55 -8.80
N ARG A 122 5.24 -3.55 -10.14
CA ARG A 122 6.03 -4.56 -10.86
C ARG A 122 7.51 -4.62 -10.45
N HIS A 123 8.07 -3.51 -9.95
CA HIS A 123 9.47 -3.46 -9.50
C HIS A 123 9.70 -4.20 -8.17
N PHE A 124 8.65 -4.44 -7.38
CA PHE A 124 8.77 -5.13 -6.09
C PHE A 124 8.55 -6.65 -6.18
N THR A 125 8.29 -7.18 -7.38
CA THR A 125 7.94 -8.59 -7.59
C THR A 125 9.02 -9.54 -7.07
N LYS A 126 10.30 -9.28 -7.37
CA LYS A 126 11.43 -10.09 -6.88
C LYS A 126 11.48 -10.17 -5.34
N ALA A 127 11.22 -9.06 -4.66
CA ALA A 127 11.22 -9.01 -3.20
C ALA A 127 9.97 -9.68 -2.59
N LEU A 128 8.82 -9.60 -3.25
CA LEU A 128 7.56 -10.13 -2.76
C LEU A 128 7.35 -11.61 -3.06
N PHE A 129 8.04 -12.14 -4.06
CA PHE A 129 7.85 -13.49 -4.59
C PHE A 129 9.18 -14.24 -4.81
N PRO A 130 9.97 -14.49 -3.75
CA PRO A 130 11.21 -15.26 -3.89
C PRO A 130 10.96 -16.75 -4.21
N SER A 131 9.73 -17.26 -4.05
CA SER A 131 9.38 -18.64 -4.37
C SER A 131 7.95 -18.81 -4.91
N LYS A 132 7.68 -19.98 -5.50
CA LYS A 132 6.30 -20.39 -5.87
C LYS A 132 5.34 -20.35 -4.68
N GLN A 133 5.81 -20.72 -3.49
CA GLN A 133 4.96 -20.73 -2.30
C GLN A 133 4.48 -19.32 -1.95
N ASP A 134 5.32 -18.30 -2.18
CA ASP A 134 4.92 -16.91 -1.98
C ASP A 134 3.85 -16.48 -2.99
N VAL A 135 4.01 -16.86 -4.26
CA VAL A 135 2.98 -16.64 -5.29
C VAL A 135 1.68 -17.31 -4.89
N ALA A 136 1.73 -18.58 -4.49
CA ALA A 136 0.57 -19.37 -4.08
C ALA A 136 -0.19 -18.72 -2.91
N ALA A 137 0.54 -18.11 -1.96
CA ALA A 137 -0.01 -17.48 -0.77
C ALA A 137 -0.59 -16.07 -1.00
N LYS A 138 -0.20 -15.37 -2.07
CA LYS A 138 -0.71 -14.01 -2.32
C LYS A 138 -2.12 -14.01 -2.87
N ARG A 139 -2.86 -12.97 -2.48
CA ARG A 139 -4.28 -12.78 -2.78
C ARG A 139 -4.53 -11.40 -3.39
N SER A 140 -5.32 -10.56 -2.73
CA SER A 140 -5.64 -9.20 -3.16
C SER A 140 -4.46 -8.21 -3.03
N LEU A 141 -4.40 -7.23 -3.91
CA LEU A 141 -3.64 -5.98 -3.79
C LEU A 141 -4.59 -4.79 -3.96
N HIS A 142 -4.37 -3.72 -3.18
CA HIS A 142 -5.11 -2.47 -3.30
C HIS A 142 -4.10 -1.34 -3.41
N MET A 143 -4.39 -0.41 -4.31
CA MET A 143 -3.45 0.65 -4.66
C MET A 143 -4.14 1.99 -4.71
N VAL A 144 -3.34 3.05 -4.58
CA VAL A 144 -3.75 4.42 -4.87
C VAL A 144 -2.56 5.15 -5.51
N HIS A 145 -2.82 5.86 -6.61
CA HIS A 145 -1.77 6.59 -7.29
C HIS A 145 -1.47 7.91 -6.56
N GLY A 146 -0.21 8.36 -6.51
CA GLY A 146 0.16 9.61 -5.83
C GLY A 146 -0.60 10.86 -6.29
N ARG A 147 -0.97 10.92 -7.59
CA ARG A 147 -1.87 11.97 -8.13
C ARG A 147 -3.25 11.98 -7.46
N ASP A 148 -3.82 10.82 -7.20
CA ASP A 148 -5.12 10.71 -6.54
C ASP A 148 -5.02 11.00 -5.04
N VAL A 149 -3.89 10.66 -4.40
CA VAL A 149 -3.58 11.10 -3.03
C VAL A 149 -3.49 12.63 -2.95
N ALA A 150 -2.77 13.29 -3.87
CA ALA A 150 -2.66 14.75 -3.88
C ALA A 150 -4.03 15.42 -4.04
N ARG A 151 -4.88 14.90 -4.93
CA ARG A 151 -6.26 15.39 -5.10
C ARG A 151 -7.10 15.18 -3.84
N ALA A 152 -6.95 14.03 -3.18
CA ALA A 152 -7.64 13.73 -1.92
C ALA A 152 -7.25 14.71 -0.81
N ILE A 153 -5.95 15.00 -0.63
CA ILE A 153 -5.46 15.98 0.35
C ILE A 153 -6.07 17.36 0.08
N LEU A 154 -6.00 17.82 -1.18
CA LEU A 154 -6.55 19.13 -1.56
C LEU A 154 -8.06 19.21 -1.30
N ALA A 155 -8.81 18.13 -1.55
CA ALA A 155 -10.25 18.08 -1.28
C ALA A 155 -10.56 18.15 0.21
N VAL A 156 -9.85 17.40 1.06
CA VAL A 156 -10.02 17.45 2.52
C VAL A 156 -9.66 18.84 3.08
N VAL A 157 -8.59 19.45 2.57
CA VAL A 157 -8.17 20.80 2.96
C VAL A 157 -9.23 21.83 2.61
N SER A 158 -9.80 21.72 1.41
CA SER A 158 -10.76 22.69 0.88
C SER A 158 -12.15 22.53 1.49
N ASP A 159 -12.58 21.30 1.75
CA ASP A 159 -13.90 20.95 2.28
C ASP A 159 -13.75 20.10 3.55
N TRP A 160 -13.40 20.76 4.65
CA TRP A 160 -13.01 20.08 5.89
C TRP A 160 -14.14 19.23 6.47
N PRO A 161 -14.00 17.89 6.56
CA PRO A 161 -15.07 17.00 6.99
C PRO A 161 -15.23 16.93 8.53
N GLY A 162 -14.41 17.67 9.28
CA GLY A 162 -14.25 17.46 10.71
C GLY A 162 -13.38 16.25 11.04
N PRO A 163 -13.14 15.97 12.34
CA PRO A 163 -12.20 14.96 12.76
C PRO A 163 -12.63 13.56 12.33
N SER A 164 -11.83 12.90 11.50
CA SER A 164 -12.27 11.71 10.78
C SER A 164 -11.11 10.84 10.30
N ARG A 165 -11.41 9.61 9.86
CA ARG A 165 -10.46 8.72 9.18
C ARG A 165 -11.03 8.33 7.82
N TRP A 166 -10.26 8.36 6.75
CA TRP A 166 -10.74 7.99 5.42
C TRP A 166 -9.86 6.91 4.83
N MET A 167 -10.48 5.91 4.20
CA MET A 167 -9.77 4.88 3.45
C MET A 167 -9.60 5.35 2.01
N LEU A 168 -8.40 5.21 1.45
CA LEU A 168 -8.11 5.66 0.08
C LEU A 168 -7.54 4.54 -0.78
N THR A 169 -8.31 4.12 -1.77
CA THR A 169 -7.93 3.18 -2.84
C THR A 169 -8.41 3.72 -4.17
N ASP A 170 -7.87 3.21 -5.29
CA ASP A 170 -8.31 3.53 -6.64
C ASP A 170 -9.63 2.84 -7.04
N GLY A 171 -10.26 2.11 -6.11
CA GLY A 171 -11.52 1.39 -6.31
C GLY A 171 -11.35 -0.03 -6.88
N PHE A 172 -10.12 -0.49 -7.14
CA PHE A 172 -9.86 -1.84 -7.63
C PHE A 172 -9.38 -2.77 -6.52
N VAL A 173 -9.83 -4.03 -6.60
CA VAL A 173 -9.25 -5.17 -5.89
C VAL A 173 -8.44 -5.94 -6.93
N TYR A 174 -7.13 -5.75 -6.94
CA TYR A 174 -6.26 -6.44 -7.89
C TYR A 174 -5.96 -7.85 -7.39
N ASP A 175 -5.90 -8.80 -8.31
CA ASP A 175 -5.39 -10.14 -8.04
C ASP A 175 -3.90 -10.20 -8.40
N TRP A 176 -3.04 -10.48 -7.42
CA TRP A 176 -1.60 -10.63 -7.65
C TRP A 176 -1.28 -11.63 -8.76
N TRP A 177 -2.05 -12.71 -8.92
CA TRP A 177 -1.81 -13.68 -10.00
C TRP A 177 -2.12 -13.07 -11.36
N SER A 178 -3.17 -12.26 -11.47
CA SER A 178 -3.51 -11.56 -12.71
C SER A 178 -2.44 -10.53 -13.09
N LEU A 179 -1.94 -9.79 -12.10
CA LEU A 179 -0.87 -8.81 -12.31
C LEU A 179 0.42 -9.47 -12.79
N LEU A 180 0.86 -10.53 -12.10
CA LEU A 180 2.07 -11.28 -12.47
C LEU A 180 1.95 -11.88 -13.88
N ALA A 181 0.80 -12.47 -14.22
CA ALA A 181 0.54 -12.99 -15.55
C ALA A 181 0.56 -11.90 -16.63
N GLY A 182 -0.03 -10.72 -16.35
CA GLY A 182 -0.06 -9.58 -17.27
C GLY A 182 1.34 -9.02 -17.54
N TRP A 183 2.10 -8.72 -16.50
CA TRP A 183 3.43 -8.10 -16.63
C TRP A 183 4.46 -8.99 -17.33
N GLY A 184 4.30 -10.32 -17.31
CA GLY A 184 5.19 -11.22 -18.02
C GLY A 184 4.99 -11.24 -19.54
N THR A 185 3.84 -10.76 -20.05
CA THR A 185 3.57 -10.71 -21.51
C THR A 185 4.14 -9.46 -22.17
N GLU A 186 4.19 -8.33 -21.45
CA GLU A 186 4.69 -7.04 -21.98
C GLU A 186 6.19 -7.07 -22.31
N SER A 187 6.98 -7.98 -21.71
CA SER A 187 8.42 -8.12 -21.99
C SER A 187 8.75 -8.94 -23.24
N SER A 188 7.75 -9.47 -23.94
CA SER A 188 7.96 -10.33 -25.12
C SER A 188 7.70 -9.64 -26.47
N SER A 189 7.17 -8.42 -26.46
CA SER A 189 6.88 -7.63 -27.67
C SER A 189 7.99 -6.64 -28.08
N ASP A 190 9.04 -6.45 -27.27
CA ASP A 190 10.13 -5.51 -27.56
C ASP A 190 11.42 -6.20 -28.07
N LYS A 191 11.29 -7.35 -28.75
CA LYS A 191 12.42 -8.11 -29.31
C LYS A 191 12.63 -7.91 -30.81
N ASP A 192 12.35 -6.71 -31.31
CA ASP A 192 12.79 -6.27 -32.63
C ASP A 192 13.49 -4.91 -32.49
N ASP A 193 14.64 -4.87 -31.82
CA ASP A 193 15.76 -4.01 -32.24
C ASP A 193 17.06 -4.38 -31.50
N LYS A 194 18.16 -4.12 -32.20
CA LYS A 194 19.48 -4.74 -32.08
C LYS A 194 20.33 -4.26 -30.89
N ASP A 195 21.27 -5.13 -30.53
CA ASP A 195 22.62 -4.80 -30.07
C ASP A 195 22.73 -3.84 -28.88
N ASP A 196 22.47 -4.35 -27.67
CA ASP A 196 23.25 -3.96 -26.49
C ASP A 196 23.52 -5.21 -25.66
N LYS A 197 24.73 -5.74 -25.81
CA LYS A 197 25.37 -6.55 -24.76
C LYS A 197 25.79 -5.56 -23.68
N ASP A 198 25.52 -5.89 -22.43
CA ASP A 198 25.84 -5.15 -21.21
C ASP A 198 24.67 -4.34 -20.61
N ASP A 199 23.60 -5.05 -20.21
CA ASP A 199 22.89 -4.72 -18.97
C ASP A 199 22.54 -6.02 -18.22
N ASP A 200 23.50 -6.51 -17.44
CA ASP A 200 23.30 -7.46 -16.36
C ASP A 200 22.52 -6.79 -15.20
N SER A 201 21.33 -6.22 -15.47
CA SER A 201 20.40 -5.80 -14.43
C SER A 201 19.60 -7.00 -13.87
N GLU A 202 20.36 -7.92 -13.27
CA GLU A 202 20.07 -8.68 -12.05
C GLU A 202 18.60 -8.77 -11.57
N GLY A 203 17.72 -9.50 -12.29
CA GLY A 203 16.39 -9.78 -11.74
C GLY A 203 15.35 -10.42 -12.66
N ASP A 204 15.69 -11.51 -13.37
CA ASP A 204 14.77 -12.25 -14.24
C ASP A 204 13.75 -13.13 -13.46
N VAL A 205 12.97 -12.53 -12.55
CA VAL A 205 11.82 -13.18 -11.88
C VAL A 205 10.58 -13.18 -12.77
N LYS A 206 10.62 -12.47 -13.91
CA LYS A 206 9.45 -12.23 -14.77
C LYS A 206 8.93 -13.51 -15.42
N GLY A 207 9.83 -14.37 -15.91
CA GLY A 207 9.43 -15.66 -16.50
C GLY A 207 8.95 -16.69 -15.47
N GLU A 208 9.64 -16.77 -14.33
CA GLU A 208 9.34 -17.77 -13.29
C GLU A 208 8.02 -17.47 -12.58
N ALA A 209 7.73 -16.21 -12.27
CA ALA A 209 6.48 -15.84 -11.61
C ALA A 209 5.24 -16.21 -12.45
N VAL A 210 5.29 -16.00 -13.78
CA VAL A 210 4.20 -16.40 -14.68
C VAL A 210 4.02 -17.92 -14.67
N LYS A 211 5.13 -18.67 -14.78
CA LYS A 211 5.11 -20.14 -14.71
C LYS A 211 4.48 -20.62 -13.40
N TRP A 212 4.89 -20.04 -12.27
CA TRP A 212 4.35 -20.36 -10.95
C TRP A 212 2.86 -20.05 -10.84
N VAL A 213 2.38 -18.94 -11.42
CA VAL A 213 0.94 -18.64 -11.47
C VAL A 213 0.19 -19.77 -12.18
N TRP A 214 0.64 -20.22 -13.35
CA TRP A 214 -0.01 -21.32 -14.09
C TRP A 214 0.02 -22.64 -13.34
N GLU A 215 1.15 -22.98 -12.70
CA GLU A 215 1.23 -24.16 -11.82
C GLU A 215 0.23 -24.05 -10.67
N CYS A 216 0.16 -22.90 -9.99
CA CYS A 216 -0.77 -22.69 -8.89
C CYS A 216 -2.23 -22.73 -9.36
N MET A 217 -2.53 -22.25 -10.57
CA MET A 217 -3.87 -22.35 -11.16
C MET A 217 -4.28 -23.80 -11.37
N ASN A 218 -3.39 -24.63 -11.90
CA ASN A 218 -3.64 -26.06 -12.09
C ASN A 218 -3.79 -26.80 -10.74
N GLU A 219 -2.87 -26.55 -9.80
CA GLU A 219 -2.86 -27.20 -8.48
C GLU A 219 -4.10 -26.84 -7.65
N GLN A 220 -4.59 -25.59 -7.75
CA GLN A 220 -5.72 -25.09 -6.97
C GLN A 220 -7.05 -25.13 -7.74
N GLY A 221 -7.07 -25.63 -8.97
CA GLY A 221 -8.28 -25.73 -9.79
C GLY A 221 -8.87 -24.37 -10.22
N VAL A 222 -8.04 -23.32 -10.29
CA VAL A 222 -8.44 -21.98 -10.75
C VAL A 222 -8.52 -21.99 -12.27
N ARG A 223 -9.71 -21.77 -12.82
CA ARG A 223 -9.96 -21.88 -14.27
C ARG A 223 -9.60 -20.64 -15.07
N ALA A 224 -9.65 -19.47 -14.44
CA ALA A 224 -9.38 -18.18 -15.09
C ALA A 224 -8.97 -17.13 -14.05
N LEU A 225 -8.29 -16.10 -14.54
CA LEU A 225 -7.91 -14.90 -13.79
C LEU A 225 -8.76 -13.70 -14.26
N PRO A 226 -9.09 -12.73 -13.38
CA PRO A 226 -8.80 -12.72 -11.95
C PRO A 226 -9.61 -13.73 -11.15
N ARG A 227 -9.07 -14.17 -10.01
CA ARG A 227 -9.78 -15.00 -9.03
C ARG A 227 -10.98 -14.23 -8.45
N SER A 228 -11.97 -14.96 -7.92
CA SER A 228 -13.15 -14.36 -7.29
C SER A 228 -12.79 -13.57 -6.04
N MET A 229 -13.63 -12.61 -5.64
CA MET A 229 -13.38 -11.80 -4.44
C MET A 229 -13.32 -12.64 -3.16
N GLU A 230 -14.12 -13.70 -3.06
CA GLU A 230 -14.07 -14.66 -1.95
C GLU A 230 -12.72 -15.37 -1.89
N SER A 231 -12.17 -15.70 -3.06
CA SER A 231 -10.84 -16.30 -3.19
C SER A 231 -9.72 -15.30 -2.88
N LEU A 232 -9.90 -14.02 -3.23
CA LEU A 232 -8.96 -12.94 -2.90
C LEU A 232 -9.03 -12.51 -1.42
N GLY A 233 -10.15 -12.75 -0.76
CA GLY A 233 -10.38 -12.40 0.63
C GLY A 233 -10.60 -10.90 0.79
N ARG A 234 -9.70 -10.21 1.50
CA ARG A 234 -9.87 -8.81 1.90
C ARG A 234 -10.16 -7.90 0.68
N CYS A 235 -11.25 -7.16 0.73
CA CYS A 235 -11.63 -6.18 -0.30
C CYS A 235 -11.86 -4.80 0.33
N TYR A 236 -11.09 -3.77 -0.06
CA TYR A 236 -11.25 -2.42 0.46
C TYR A 236 -12.29 -1.62 -0.33
N ASP A 237 -13.28 -1.07 0.37
CA ASP A 237 -14.30 -0.18 -0.18
C ASP A 237 -14.04 1.27 0.28
N SER A 238 -13.50 2.07 -0.64
CA SER A 238 -13.20 3.49 -0.43
C SER A 238 -14.22 4.45 -1.07
N ARG A 239 -15.35 3.93 -1.59
CA ARG A 239 -16.35 4.74 -2.32
C ARG A 239 -16.87 5.92 -1.50
N GLU A 240 -17.03 5.74 -0.19
CA GLU A 240 -17.51 6.79 0.71
C GLU A 240 -16.63 8.06 0.63
N PHE A 241 -15.30 7.91 0.51
CA PHE A 241 -14.41 9.07 0.34
C PHE A 241 -14.69 9.78 -0.98
N TRP A 242 -14.67 9.02 -2.08
CA TRP A 242 -14.85 9.54 -3.42
C TRP A 242 -16.21 10.25 -3.58
N GLU A 243 -17.28 9.65 -3.04
CA GLU A 243 -18.63 10.23 -3.03
C GLU A 243 -18.70 11.50 -2.17
N THR A 244 -18.14 11.49 -0.96
CA THR A 244 -18.17 12.64 -0.04
C THR A 244 -17.51 13.86 -0.66
N PHE A 245 -16.32 13.69 -1.25
CA PHE A 245 -15.55 14.78 -1.83
C PHE A 245 -15.87 15.04 -3.30
N LYS A 246 -16.87 14.33 -3.87
CA LYS A 246 -17.29 14.44 -5.27
C LYS A 246 -16.13 14.27 -6.25
N LEU A 247 -15.25 13.34 -5.93
CA LEU A 247 -14.08 12.96 -6.73
C LEU A 247 -14.25 11.54 -7.27
N THR A 248 -13.47 11.22 -8.28
CA THR A 248 -13.24 9.85 -8.74
C THR A 248 -11.74 9.65 -8.95
N PRO A 249 -11.20 8.44 -8.72
CA PRO A 249 -9.82 8.12 -9.07
C PRO A 249 -9.56 8.40 -10.55
N VAL A 250 -8.47 9.11 -10.89
CA VAL A 250 -8.09 9.38 -12.28
C VAL A 250 -6.93 8.50 -12.76
N ARG A 251 -6.27 7.78 -11.84
CA ARG A 251 -5.21 6.83 -12.15
C ARG A 251 -5.55 5.50 -11.48
N ALA A 252 -6.02 4.57 -12.32
CA ALA A 252 -6.24 3.19 -11.98
C ALA A 252 -5.67 2.31 -13.10
N ARG A 253 -5.59 0.99 -12.87
CA ARG A 253 -4.97 -0.04 -13.73
C ARG A 253 -3.44 0.07 -13.73
N ILE A 254 -2.85 -0.64 -12.76
CA ILE A 254 -1.41 -0.89 -12.62
C ILE A 254 -0.93 -2.10 -13.44
#